data_AF-A0A821UV89-F1
#
_entry.id   AF-A0A821UV89-F1
#
_cell.length_a   1.000
_cell.length_b   1.000
_cell.length_c   1.000
_cell.angle_alpha   90.00
_cell.angle_beta   90.00
_cell.angle_gamma   90.00
#
_symmetry.space_group_name_H-M   'P 1'
#
loop_
_entity.id
_entity.type
_entity.pdbx_description
1 polymer ?
#
loop_
_entity_poly.entity_id
_entity_poly.type
_entity_poly.pdbx_seq_one_letter_code
_entity_poly.pdbx_strand_id
1 'polypeptide(L)'
;MIVSGRLGQAIVPSIHKVRQVISIFVYCIDKERNKQWAVNFPKVKAVIVELDELVSRIKDDYKIQKIVEEPLSINTFTTGSGAGKSTSNVNGKFVFSQVLIDCLLRLKSTQTDIKELIKICKSAYE
;
A
#
# COMPACT_ATOMS: atom_id res chain seq x y z
N MET A 1 -5.37 -9.42 -2.52
CA MET A 1 -6.15 -10.47 -1.84
C MET A 1 -6.65 -11.48 -2.86
N ILE A 2 -6.60 -12.79 -2.57
CA ILE A 2 -7.15 -13.85 -3.43
C ILE A 2 -8.35 -14.47 -2.69
N VAL A 3 -9.48 -14.65 -3.37
CA VAL A 3 -10.71 -15.21 -2.78
C VAL A 3 -11.39 -16.20 -3.70
N SER A 4 -12.12 -17.16 -3.14
CA SER A 4 -13.01 -18.00 -3.93
C SER A 4 -14.26 -17.22 -4.38
N GLY A 5 -14.96 -17.68 -5.41
CA GLY A 5 -16.17 -17.00 -5.92
C GLY A 5 -17.23 -16.75 -4.84
N ARG A 6 -17.65 -17.82 -4.14
CA ARG A 6 -18.68 -17.73 -3.08
C ARG A 6 -18.24 -16.86 -1.91
N LEU A 7 -17.01 -17.04 -1.43
CA LEU A 7 -16.49 -16.23 -0.33
C LEU A 7 -16.35 -14.77 -0.75
N GLY A 8 -15.82 -14.52 -1.95
CA GLY A 8 -15.69 -13.20 -2.54
C GLY A 8 -17.01 -12.46 -2.61
N GLN A 9 -18.07 -13.11 -3.10
CA GLN A 9 -19.40 -12.52 -3.16
C GLN A 9 -19.92 -12.09 -1.77
N ALA A 10 -19.58 -12.84 -0.72
CA ALA A 10 -19.99 -12.53 0.65
C ALA A 10 -19.15 -11.41 1.29
N ILE A 11 -17.83 -11.41 1.09
CA ILE A 11 -16.93 -10.51 1.84
C ILE A 11 -16.58 -9.23 1.09
N VAL A 12 -16.51 -9.25 -0.25
CA VAL A 12 -16.13 -8.09 -1.07
C VAL A 12 -17.01 -6.86 -0.79
N PRO A 13 -18.35 -6.98 -0.63
CA PRO A 13 -19.20 -5.85 -0.26
C PRO A 13 -18.84 -5.18 1.08
N SER A 14 -18.25 -5.92 2.03
CA SER A 14 -17.85 -5.36 3.33
C SER A 14 -16.46 -4.74 3.29
N ILE A 15 -15.57 -5.24 2.45
CA ILE A 15 -14.16 -4.83 2.43
C ILE A 15 -13.79 -3.91 1.26
N HIS A 16 -14.67 -3.68 0.27
CA HIS A 16 -14.30 -2.86 -0.89
C HIS A 16 -13.96 -1.40 -0.50
N LYS A 17 -14.45 -0.92 0.64
CA LYS A 17 -14.13 0.42 1.16
C LYS A 17 -12.79 0.49 1.91
N VAL A 18 -12.26 -0.65 2.35
CA VAL A 18 -11.04 -0.77 3.16
C VAL A 18 -9.83 -0.38 2.32
N ARG A 19 -9.14 0.70 2.68
CA ARG A 19 -8.04 1.29 1.90
C ARG A 19 -6.86 0.33 1.67
N GLN A 20 -6.61 -0.55 2.65
CA GLN A 20 -5.54 -1.54 2.65
C GLN A 20 -5.74 -2.62 1.59
N VAL A 21 -6.99 -2.84 1.16
CA VAL A 21 -7.29 -3.74 0.06
C VAL A 21 -7.21 -2.94 -1.23
N ILE A 22 -6.12 -3.15 -1.97
CA ILE A 22 -5.84 -2.45 -3.24
C ILE A 22 -6.36 -3.26 -4.44
N SER A 23 -6.03 -4.55 -4.44
CA SER A 23 -6.40 -5.49 -5.51
C SER A 23 -7.01 -6.76 -4.93
N ILE A 24 -8.10 -7.21 -5.56
CA ILE A 24 -8.82 -8.44 -5.27
C ILE A 24 -8.84 -9.31 -6.53
N PHE A 25 -8.43 -10.56 -6.39
CA PHE A 25 -8.49 -11.58 -7.44
C PHE A 25 -9.48 -12.66 -7.02
N VAL A 26 -10.48 -12.93 -7.85
CA VAL A 26 -11.47 -13.99 -7.61
C VAL A 26 -11.02 -15.23 -8.36
N TYR A 27 -10.61 -16.26 -7.65
CA TYR A 27 -10.22 -17.56 -8.22
C TYR A 27 -11.38 -18.54 -8.08
N CYS A 28 -12.01 -18.92 -9.19
CA CYS A 28 -13.22 -19.74 -9.18
C CYS A 28 -13.43 -20.51 -10.48
N ILE A 29 -14.15 -21.64 -10.40
CA ILE A 29 -14.56 -22.42 -11.57
C ILE A 29 -15.62 -21.66 -12.39
N ASP A 30 -16.66 -21.14 -11.73
CA ASP A 30 -17.78 -20.45 -12.39
C ASP A 30 -17.45 -18.98 -12.72
N LYS A 31 -16.67 -18.75 -13.78
CA LYS A 31 -16.22 -17.41 -14.19
C LYS A 31 -17.40 -16.45 -14.44
N GLU A 32 -18.39 -16.87 -15.23
CA GLU A 32 -19.47 -15.98 -15.69
C GLU A 32 -20.38 -15.53 -14.55
N ARG A 33 -20.73 -16.44 -13.64
CA ARG A 33 -21.50 -16.10 -12.45
C ARG A 33 -20.78 -15.07 -11.58
N ASN A 34 -19.47 -15.23 -11.41
CA ASN A 34 -18.70 -14.34 -10.53
C ASN A 34 -18.37 -13.00 -11.18
N LYS A 35 -18.25 -12.93 -12.50
CA LYS A 35 -18.12 -11.66 -13.25
C LYS A 35 -19.29 -10.71 -13.01
N GLN A 36 -20.53 -11.23 -12.95
CA GLN A 36 -21.75 -10.43 -12.80
C GLN A 36 -21.74 -9.54 -11.55
N TRP A 37 -21.25 -10.06 -10.42
CA TRP A 37 -21.14 -9.25 -9.21
C TRP A 37 -19.80 -8.51 -9.12
N ALA A 38 -18.72 -9.10 -9.65
CA ALA A 38 -17.38 -8.52 -9.60
C ALA A 38 -17.29 -7.16 -10.31
N VAL A 39 -18.02 -6.96 -11.40
CA VAL A 39 -18.03 -5.70 -12.17
C VAL A 39 -18.43 -4.48 -11.32
N ASN A 40 -19.21 -4.69 -10.26
CA ASN A 40 -19.66 -3.63 -9.36
C ASN A 40 -18.57 -3.17 -8.37
N PHE A 41 -17.43 -3.85 -8.33
CA PHE A 41 -16.36 -3.59 -7.36
C PHE A 41 -15.03 -3.28 -8.08
N PRO A 42 -14.65 -1.98 -8.20
CA PRO A 42 -13.45 -1.57 -8.94
C PRO A 42 -12.11 -2.17 -8.44
N LYS A 43 -12.08 -2.63 -7.19
CA LYS A 43 -10.93 -3.31 -6.60
C LYS A 43 -10.79 -4.77 -7.02
N VAL A 44 -11.84 -5.36 -7.61
CA VAL A 44 -11.77 -6.69 -8.21
C VAL A 44 -11.09 -6.57 -9.56
N LYS A 45 -9.82 -6.96 -9.64
CA LYS A 45 -8.99 -6.81 -10.83
C LYS A 45 -9.25 -7.89 -11.88
N ALA A 46 -9.59 -9.10 -11.43
CA ALA A 46 -9.90 -10.20 -12.33
C ALA A 46 -10.68 -11.32 -11.64
N VAL A 47 -11.50 -12.01 -12.44
CA VAL A 47 -12.12 -13.30 -12.12
C VAL A 47 -11.42 -14.35 -12.99
N ILE A 48 -10.78 -15.33 -12.36
CA ILE A 48 -9.78 -16.21 -12.97
C ILE A 48 -10.13 -17.66 -12.64
N VAL A 49 -9.95 -18.54 -13.63
CA VAL A 49 -10.20 -19.99 -13.50
C VAL A 49 -8.89 -20.76 -13.43
N GLU A 50 -7.88 -20.33 -14.17
CA GLU A 50 -6.61 -21.02 -14.30
C GLU A 50 -5.56 -20.47 -13.33
N LEU A 51 -4.82 -21.37 -12.69
CA LEU A 51 -3.80 -21.00 -11.70
C LEU A 51 -2.66 -20.21 -12.32
N ASP A 52 -2.23 -20.56 -13.54
CA ASP A 52 -1.13 -19.86 -14.21
C ASP A 52 -1.51 -18.43 -14.58
N GLU A 53 -2.75 -18.20 -15.04
CA GLU A 53 -3.29 -16.86 -15.27
C GLU A 53 -3.29 -16.05 -13.95
N LEU A 54 -3.68 -16.67 -12.83
CA LEU A 54 -3.69 -16.03 -11.52
C LEU A 54 -2.30 -15.59 -11.09
N VAL A 55 -1.32 -16.49 -11.19
CA VAL A 55 0.07 -16.20 -10.82
C VAL A 55 0.63 -15.09 -11.70
N SER A 56 0.38 -15.12 -13.02
CA SER A 56 0.83 -14.07 -13.94
C SER A 56 0.21 -12.71 -13.57
N ARG A 57 -1.12 -12.66 -13.39
CA ARG A 57 -1.85 -11.43 -13.05
C ARG A 57 -1.34 -10.80 -11.74
N ILE A 58 -1.08 -11.61 -10.73
CA ILE A 58 -0.55 -11.13 -9.45
C ILE A 58 0.87 -10.57 -9.63
N LYS A 59 1.73 -11.25 -10.40
CA LYS A 59 3.10 -10.78 -10.67
C LYS A 59 3.10 -9.42 -11.38
N ASP A 60 2.21 -9.22 -12.34
CA ASP A 60 2.11 -7.97 -13.08
C ASP A 60 1.55 -6.83 -12.23
N ASP A 61 0.49 -7.11 -11.45
CA ASP A 61 -0.09 -6.15 -10.50
C ASP A 61 0.93 -5.73 -9.43
N TYR A 62 1.74 -6.67 -8.94
CA TYR A 62 2.81 -6.39 -7.97
C TYR A 62 3.92 -5.51 -8.54
N LYS A 63 4.33 -5.73 -9.80
CA LYS A 63 5.33 -4.87 -10.47
C LYS A 63 4.85 -3.43 -10.60
N ILE A 64 3.56 -3.23 -10.89
CA ILE A 64 2.95 -1.90 -11.00
C ILE A 64 2.85 -1.25 -9.61
N GLN A 65 2.41 -1.99 -8.58
CA GLN A 65 2.26 -1.45 -7.22
C GLN A 65 3.58 -1.03 -6.57
N LYS A 66 4.69 -1.75 -6.82
CA LYS A 66 6.02 -1.37 -6.31
C LYS A 66 6.46 0.03 -6.77
N ILE A 67 5.93 0.51 -7.88
CA ILE A 67 6.25 1.83 -8.44
C ILE A 67 5.37 2.93 -7.82
N VAL A 68 4.17 2.60 -7.33
CA VAL A 68 3.11 3.56 -6.99
C VAL A 68 2.86 3.68 -5.48
N GLU A 69 3.09 2.64 -4.68
CA GLU A 69 2.53 2.57 -3.32
C GLU A 69 3.57 2.18 -2.25
N GLU A 70 4.31 3.17 -1.75
CA GLU A 70 4.59 3.17 -0.31
C GLU A 70 3.31 3.72 0.37
N PRO A 71 2.52 2.90 1.09
CA PRO A 71 1.24 3.36 1.67
C PRO A 71 1.41 4.47 2.71
N LEU A 72 2.65 4.70 3.16
CA LEU A 72 3.08 5.82 3.98
C LEU A 72 4.42 6.33 3.42
N SER A 73 4.39 6.99 2.25
CA SER A 73 5.59 7.68 1.78
C SER A 73 5.95 8.75 2.81
N ILE A 74 7.05 8.53 3.53
CA ILE A 74 7.62 9.56 4.41
C ILE A 74 8.26 10.57 3.47
N ASN A 75 7.48 11.55 3.03
CA ASN A 75 7.99 12.69 2.28
C ASN A 75 8.72 13.62 3.26
N THR A 76 9.96 13.27 3.58
CA THR A 76 10.82 14.02 4.51
C THR A 76 11.24 15.39 3.97
N PHE A 77 10.95 15.70 2.70
CA PHE A 77 11.49 16.87 2.01
C PHE A 77 10.38 17.69 1.33
N THR A 78 10.20 18.92 1.78
CA THR A 78 9.33 19.92 1.13
C THR A 78 9.87 20.24 -0.26
N THR A 79 9.06 20.02 -1.30
CA THR A 79 9.37 20.33 -2.71
C THR A 79 9.07 21.78 -3.12
N GLY A 80 8.70 22.63 -2.16
CA GLY A 80 8.47 24.06 -2.42
C GLY A 80 9.75 24.77 -2.86
N SER A 81 9.59 25.73 -3.78
CA SER A 81 10.60 26.49 -4.55
C SER A 81 11.57 27.35 -3.70
N GLY A 82 12.16 26.76 -2.66
CA GLY A 82 13.05 27.42 -1.70
C GLY A 82 13.61 26.50 -0.62
N ALA A 83 13.12 25.27 -0.49
CA ALA A 83 13.62 24.33 0.52
C ALA A 83 14.74 23.45 -0.03
N GLY A 84 15.96 23.61 0.52
CA GLY A 84 17.10 22.74 0.22
C GLY A 84 18.25 23.39 -0.56
N LYS A 85 18.37 24.72 -0.59
CA LYS A 85 19.61 25.37 -1.00
C LYS A 85 20.65 25.20 0.11
N SER A 86 21.47 24.17 -0.03
CA SER A 86 22.67 23.95 0.78
C SER A 86 23.58 25.18 0.68
N THR A 87 24.12 25.68 1.78
CA THR A 87 25.05 26.83 1.82
C THR A 87 26.46 26.49 1.33
N SER A 88 26.67 25.26 0.87
CA SER A 88 27.85 24.79 0.15
C SER A 88 27.40 24.05 -1.11
N ASN A 89 28.18 24.12 -2.19
CA ASN A 89 27.93 23.46 -3.50
C ASN A 89 27.89 21.91 -3.43
N VAL A 90 27.85 21.33 -2.24
CA VAL A 90 27.73 19.89 -2.03
C VAL A 90 26.28 19.59 -1.69
N ASN A 91 25.71 18.57 -2.34
CA ASN A 91 24.32 18.11 -2.17
C ASN A 91 24.03 17.70 -0.71
N GLY A 92 23.79 18.68 0.17
CA GLY A 92 23.63 18.53 1.62
C GLY A 92 22.47 17.64 2.04
N LYS A 93 21.62 17.25 1.07
CA LYS A 93 20.54 16.28 1.23
C LYS A 93 21.01 14.98 1.89
N PHE A 94 22.21 14.49 1.55
CA PHE A 94 22.75 13.27 2.14
C PHE A 94 23.13 13.47 3.63
N VAL A 95 23.73 14.61 3.96
CA VAL A 95 24.16 14.95 5.33
C VAL A 95 22.94 15.10 6.24
N PHE A 96 21.88 15.77 5.79
CA PHE A 96 20.65 15.92 6.58
C PHE A 96 19.98 14.58 6.85
N SER A 97 19.91 13.69 5.86
CA SER A 97 19.37 12.34 6.07
C SER A 97 20.22 11.54 7.08
N GLN A 98 21.54 11.66 7.01
CA GLN A 98 22.43 10.91 7.89
C GLN A 98 22.38 11.41 9.33
N VAL A 99 22.29 12.73 9.55
CA VAL A 99 22.05 13.32 10.88
C VAL A 99 20.67 12.94 11.40
N LEU A 100 19.63 12.97 10.57
CA LEU A 100 18.28 12.57 10.98
C LEU A 100 18.25 11.10 11.41
N ILE A 101 18.81 10.19 10.61
CA ILE A 101 18.92 8.75 10.94
C ILE A 101 19.66 8.57 12.26
N ASP A 102 20.79 9.25 12.42
CA ASP A 102 21.61 9.18 13.63
C ASP A 102 20.88 9.73 14.87
N CYS A 103 20.12 10.83 14.76
CA CYS A 103 19.25 11.32 15.81
C CYS A 103 18.13 10.33 16.16
N LEU A 104 17.46 9.75 15.15
CA LEU A 104 16.40 8.77 15.34
C LEU A 104 16.90 7.49 16.02
N LEU A 105 18.11 7.03 15.70
CA LEU A 105 18.72 5.86 16.33
C LEU A 105 19.17 6.11 17.77
N ARG A 106 19.53 7.35 18.12
CA ARG A 106 19.95 7.73 19.49
C ARG A 106 18.78 8.09 20.40
N LEU A 107 17.61 8.39 19.84
CA LEU A 107 16.39 8.63 20.60
C LEU A 107 15.97 7.33 21.29
N LYS A 108 15.98 7.34 22.63
CA LYS A 108 15.46 6.22 23.42
C LYS A 108 13.94 6.23 23.31
N SER A 109 13.40 5.29 22.53
CA SER A 109 11.96 5.10 22.43
C SER A 109 11.38 4.65 23.76
N THR A 110 10.32 5.33 24.19
CA THR A 110 9.54 4.96 25.36
C THR A 110 8.29 4.20 24.92
N GLN A 111 7.67 3.46 25.84
CA GLN A 111 6.41 2.78 25.56
C GLN A 111 5.27 3.74 25.19
N THR A 112 5.38 5.02 25.56
CA THR A 112 4.42 6.06 25.18
C THR A 112 4.54 6.38 23.69
N ASP A 113 5.76 6.53 23.17
CA ASP A 113 6.02 6.85 21.76
C ASP A 113 5.50 5.74 20.84
N ILE A 114 5.68 4.48 21.24
CA ILE A 114 5.15 3.33 20.49
C ILE A 114 3.62 3.34 20.45
N LYS A 115 2.96 3.66 21.57
CA LYS A 115 1.49 3.75 21.64
C LYS A 115 0.97 4.89 20.77
N GLU A 116 1.65 6.03 20.77
CA GLU A 116 1.31 7.18 19.94
C GLU A 116 1.49 6.86 18.45
N LEU A 117 2.60 6.23 18.08
CA LEU A 117 2.82 5.77 16.71
C LEU A 117 1.74 4.78 16.26
N ILE A 118 1.38 3.80 17.10
CA ILE A 118 0.29 2.86 16.80
C ILE A 118 -1.03 3.61 16.60
N LYS A 119 -1.31 4.63 17.42
CA LYS A 119 -2.53 5.45 17.30
C LYS A 119 -2.54 6.22 15.97
N ILE A 120 -1.43 6.86 15.61
CA ILE A 120 -1.29 7.59 14.34
C ILE A 120 -1.48 6.64 13.16
N CYS A 121 -0.83 5.47 13.19
CA CYS A 121 -1.01 4.45 12.16
C CYS A 121 -2.48 4.02 12.07
N LYS A 122 -3.13 3.70 13.19
CA LYS A 122 -4.56 3.34 13.19
C LYS A 122 -5.43 4.42 12.54
N SER A 123 -5.25 5.70 12.91
CA SER A 123 -6.02 6.79 12.32
C SER A 123 -5.76 7.01 10.82
N ALA A 124 -4.56 6.68 10.32
CA ALA A 124 -4.27 6.77 8.89
C ALA A 124 -4.93 5.65 8.07
N TYR A 125 -5.43 4.62 8.75
CA TYR A 125 -5.93 3.37 8.20
C TYR A 125 -7.44 3.15 8.42
N GLU A 126 -8.09 3.95 9.28
CA GLU A 126 -9.56 4.09 9.39
C GLU A 126 -10.12 4.99 8.28
#